data_AF-A0A4U1C633-F1
#
_entry.id   AF-A0A4U1C633-F1
#
_cell.length_a   1.000
_cell.length_b   1.000
_cell.length_c   1.000
_cell.angle_alpha   90.00
_cell.angle_beta   90.00
_cell.angle_gamma   90.00
#
_symmetry.space_group_name_H-M   'P 1'
#
loop_
_entity.id
_entity.type
_entity.pdbx_description
1 polymer ?
#
loop_
_entity_poly.entity_id
_entity_poly.type
_entity_poly.pdbx_seq_one_letter_code
_entity_poly.pdbx_strand_id
1 'polypeptide(L)'
;MNTFPFTNAGAQQLVEELYDLPQPQLQIEADAAGDDFPAWVQSHFDLSPSQVQYLEQIDQAWIDNAAAETKHALENRLPVELNKQENTSVEEEEEDRGKLLDLDKDKKSSFSQENGFIENETLTFTISYPAN
;
A
#
# COMPACT_ATOMS: atom_id res chain seq x y z
N MET A 1 2.79 -15.67 -9.77
CA MET A 1 1.61 -14.85 -9.49
C MET A 1 1.21 -14.09 -10.73
N ASN A 2 -0.06 -13.71 -10.82
CA ASN A 2 -0.48 -12.64 -11.73
C ASN A 2 -0.09 -11.30 -11.11
N THR A 3 0.42 -10.38 -11.92
CA THR A 3 0.61 -9.00 -11.50
C THR A 3 -0.70 -8.23 -11.68
N PHE A 4 -1.00 -7.35 -10.73
CA PHE A 4 -2.16 -6.46 -10.78
C PHE A 4 -1.76 -5.10 -11.35
N PRO A 5 -2.67 -4.40 -12.04
CA PRO A 5 -2.40 -3.03 -12.47
C PRO A 5 -2.18 -2.15 -11.23
N PHE A 6 -1.19 -1.25 -11.25
CA PHE A 6 -0.93 -0.32 -10.14
C PHE A 6 -1.96 0.82 -10.08
N THR A 7 -3.20 0.44 -9.75
CA THR A 7 -4.40 1.27 -9.61
C THR A 7 -5.16 0.88 -8.34
N ASN A 8 -6.10 1.72 -7.90
CA ASN A 8 -6.90 1.47 -6.69
C ASN A 8 -7.64 0.13 -6.79
N ALA A 9 -8.21 -0.18 -7.97
CA ALA A 9 -8.89 -1.44 -8.23
C ALA A 9 -7.93 -2.64 -8.20
N GLY A 10 -6.73 -2.51 -8.79
CA GLY A 10 -5.74 -3.60 -8.76
C GLY A 10 -5.21 -3.88 -7.36
N ALA A 11 -5.02 -2.85 -6.54
CA ALA A 11 -4.65 -3.01 -5.13
C ALA A 11 -5.75 -3.69 -4.30
N GLN A 12 -7.01 -3.33 -4.51
CA GLN A 12 -8.14 -4.01 -3.86
C GLN A 12 -8.21 -5.50 -4.26
N GLN A 13 -8.03 -5.81 -5.53
CA GLN A 13 -7.99 -7.20 -6.02
C GLN A 13 -6.84 -7.99 -5.41
N LEU A 14 -5.65 -7.38 -5.29
CA LEU A 14 -4.51 -8.01 -4.62
C LEU A 14 -4.83 -8.32 -3.15
N VAL A 15 -5.38 -7.36 -2.41
CA VAL A 15 -5.73 -7.55 -0.99
C VAL A 15 -6.79 -8.63 -0.82
N GLU A 16 -7.80 -8.67 -1.69
CA GLU A 16 -8.81 -9.74 -1.71
C GLU A 16 -8.17 -11.11 -1.97
N GLU A 17 -7.25 -11.23 -2.94
CA GLU A 17 -6.54 -12.47 -3.24
C GLU A 17 -5.68 -12.92 -2.05
N LEU A 18 -4.92 -12.01 -1.45
CA LEU A 18 -4.08 -12.29 -0.28
C LEU A 18 -4.93 -12.75 0.92
N TYR A 19 -6.09 -12.16 1.15
CA TYR A 19 -6.93 -12.49 2.32
C TYR A 19 -7.76 -13.76 2.14
N ASP A 20 -7.95 -14.22 0.90
CA ASP A 20 -8.47 -15.55 0.61
C ASP A 20 -7.43 -16.66 0.92
N LEU A 21 -6.14 -16.31 1.01
CA LEU A 21 -5.10 -17.28 1.34
C LEU A 21 -5.23 -17.85 2.78
N PRO A 22 -4.83 -19.12 2.98
CA PRO A 22 -4.65 -19.68 4.31
C PRO A 22 -3.59 -18.92 5.10
N GLN A 23 -3.76 -18.84 6.43
CA GLN A 23 -2.84 -18.11 7.33
C GLN A 23 -1.34 -18.39 7.10
N PRO A 24 -0.88 -19.64 6.88
CA PRO A 24 0.54 -19.90 6.64
C PRO A 24 1.08 -19.28 5.34
N GLN A 25 0.23 -19.15 4.31
CA GLN A 25 0.62 -18.53 3.04
C GLN A 25 0.57 -17.01 3.14
N LEU A 26 -0.46 -16.47 3.79
CA LEU A 26 -0.56 -15.04 4.08
C LEU A 26 0.64 -14.54 4.91
N GLN A 27 1.13 -15.36 5.86
CA GLN A 27 2.33 -15.02 6.64
C GLN A 27 3.58 -14.90 5.75
N ILE A 28 3.73 -15.76 4.75
CA ILE A 28 4.87 -15.69 3.81
C ILE A 28 4.82 -14.38 3.02
N GLU A 29 3.62 -13.98 2.57
CA GLU A 29 3.43 -12.71 1.86
C GLU A 29 3.68 -11.50 2.77
N ALA A 30 3.23 -11.56 4.02
CA ALA A 30 3.48 -10.51 5.01
C ALA A 30 4.96 -10.38 5.36
N ASP A 31 5.67 -11.51 5.50
CA ASP A 31 7.11 -11.53 5.73
C ASP A 31 7.86 -10.97 4.52
N ALA A 32 7.47 -11.35 3.29
CA ALA A 32 8.07 -10.82 2.06
C ALA A 32 7.85 -9.30 1.92
N ALA A 33 6.66 -8.80 2.22
CA ALA A 33 6.35 -7.36 2.22
C ALA A 33 7.16 -6.59 3.28
N GLY A 34 7.44 -7.22 4.43
CA GLY A 34 8.22 -6.62 5.51
C GLY A 34 9.74 -6.67 5.29
N ASP A 35 10.25 -7.68 4.59
CA ASP A 35 11.69 -7.86 4.32
C ASP A 35 12.18 -6.96 3.19
N ASP A 36 11.42 -6.84 2.10
CA ASP A 36 11.76 -5.99 0.95
C ASP A 36 10.48 -5.48 0.27
N PHE A 37 9.95 -4.37 0.79
CA PHE A 37 8.72 -3.77 0.29
C PHE A 37 8.81 -3.37 -1.19
N PRO A 38 9.87 -2.70 -1.70
CA PRO A 38 10.00 -2.41 -3.12
C PRO A 38 9.96 -3.66 -4.01
N ALA A 39 10.68 -4.71 -3.64
CA ALA A 39 10.67 -5.97 -4.40
C ALA A 39 9.29 -6.66 -4.33
N TRP A 40 8.63 -6.61 -3.18
CA TRP A 40 7.28 -7.15 -3.00
C TRP A 40 6.25 -6.41 -3.86
N VAL A 41 6.30 -5.07 -3.91
CA VAL A 41 5.42 -4.28 -4.78
C VAL A 41 5.70 -4.60 -6.25
N GLN A 42 6.97 -4.71 -6.65
CA GLN A 42 7.35 -5.08 -8.02
C GLN A 42 6.91 -6.49 -8.44
N SER A 43 6.81 -7.43 -7.50
CA SER A 43 6.36 -8.80 -7.81
C SER A 43 4.84 -8.93 -7.91
N HIS A 44 4.09 -8.03 -7.28
CA HIS A 44 2.63 -8.05 -7.24
C HIS A 44 1.97 -7.04 -8.18
N PHE A 45 2.65 -5.95 -8.55
CA PHE A 45 2.11 -4.92 -9.42
C PHE A 45 2.85 -4.84 -10.76
N ASP A 46 2.09 -4.60 -11.82
CA ASP A 46 2.64 -4.26 -13.13
C ASP A 46 3.05 -2.78 -13.12
N LEU A 47 4.36 -2.55 -13.03
CA LEU A 47 4.96 -1.23 -12.91
C LEU A 47 5.71 -0.86 -14.19
N SER A 48 5.54 0.40 -14.63
CA SER A 48 6.36 0.94 -15.71
C SER A 48 7.82 1.11 -15.24
N PRO A 49 8.81 1.13 -16.15
CA PRO A 49 10.21 1.37 -15.78
C PRO A 49 10.42 2.66 -14.97
N SER A 50 9.65 3.71 -15.28
CA SER A 50 9.64 4.96 -14.52
C SER A 50 9.06 4.84 -13.11
N GLN A 51 8.13 3.91 -12.87
CA GLN A 51 7.59 3.63 -11.53
C GLN A 51 8.57 2.81 -10.70
N VAL A 52 9.27 1.84 -11.32
CA VAL A 52 10.34 1.07 -10.67
C VAL A 52 11.47 2.01 -10.23
N GLN A 53 11.95 2.86 -11.13
CA GLN A 53 12.99 3.84 -10.81
C GLN A 53 12.54 4.81 -9.71
N TYR A 54 11.27 5.20 -9.69
CA TYR A 54 10.72 6.03 -8.62
C TYR A 54 10.72 5.30 -7.27
N LEU A 55 10.29 4.03 -7.22
CA LEU A 55 10.32 3.22 -5.98
C LEU A 55 11.73 3.10 -5.41
N GLU A 56 12.74 2.93 -6.26
CA GLU A 56 14.16 2.86 -5.86
C GLU A 56 14.72 4.19 -5.35
N GLN A 57 14.04 5.31 -5.61
CA GLN A 57 14.45 6.65 -5.21
C GLN A 57 13.72 7.16 -3.96
N ILE A 58 12.73 6.42 -3.44
CA ILE A 58 12.03 6.78 -2.22
C ILE A 58 12.99 6.72 -1.03
N ASP A 59 12.78 7.62 -0.06
CA ASP A 59 13.53 7.63 1.18
C ASP A 59 13.41 6.28 1.92
N GLN A 60 14.55 5.73 2.35
CA GLN A 60 14.59 4.41 2.99
C GLN A 60 13.75 4.36 4.28
N ALA A 61 13.67 5.45 5.05
CA ALA A 61 12.86 5.45 6.27
C ALA A 61 11.36 5.38 5.96
N TRP A 62 10.93 5.92 4.81
CA TRP A 62 9.57 5.73 4.33
C TRP A 62 9.33 4.28 3.88
N ILE A 63 10.29 3.69 3.15
CA ILE A 63 10.21 2.27 2.75
C ILE A 63 10.13 1.35 3.96
N ASP A 64 10.96 1.56 4.98
CA ASP A 64 10.97 0.76 6.21
C ASP A 64 9.63 0.89 6.95
N ASN A 65 9.05 2.09 6.97
CA ASN A 65 7.74 2.32 7.57
C ASN A 65 6.63 1.61 6.78
N ALA A 66 6.61 1.76 5.45
CA ALA A 66 5.65 1.10 4.58
C ALA A 66 5.74 -0.43 4.67
N ALA A 67 6.95 -0.99 4.76
CA ALA A 67 7.19 -2.42 4.95
C ALA A 67 6.59 -2.92 6.27
N ALA A 68 6.89 -2.24 7.38
CA ALA A 68 6.41 -2.62 8.70
C ALA A 68 4.88 -2.54 8.81
N GLU A 69 4.28 -1.47 8.30
CA GLU A 69 2.82 -1.27 8.36
C GLU A 69 2.09 -2.24 7.43
N THR A 70 2.61 -2.50 6.23
CA THR A 70 2.04 -3.49 5.30
C THR A 70 2.08 -4.89 5.89
N LYS A 71 3.24 -5.29 6.45
CA LYS A 71 3.36 -6.58 7.15
C LYS A 71 2.31 -6.71 8.26
N HIS A 72 2.21 -5.70 9.11
CA HIS A 72 1.24 -5.70 10.21
C HIS A 72 -0.21 -5.83 9.71
N ALA A 73 -0.55 -5.08 8.66
CA ALA A 73 -1.88 -5.12 8.06
C ALA A 73 -2.20 -6.51 7.48
N LEU A 74 -1.28 -7.11 6.75
CA LEU A 74 -1.45 -8.45 6.19
C LEU A 74 -1.59 -9.53 7.27
N GLU A 75 -0.72 -9.51 8.30
CA GLU A 75 -0.76 -10.48 9.41
C GLU A 75 -2.10 -10.48 10.16
N ASN A 76 -2.70 -9.30 10.30
CA ASN A 76 -3.94 -9.09 11.04
C ASN A 76 -5.19 -8.99 10.14
N ARG A 77 -5.02 -9.18 8.83
CA ARG A 77 -6.08 -9.04 7.80
C ARG A 77 -6.81 -7.70 7.90
N LEU A 78 -6.06 -6.63 8.15
CA LEU A 78 -6.60 -5.28 8.25
C LEU A 78 -6.96 -4.73 6.86
N PRO A 79 -7.96 -3.87 6.73
CA PRO A 79 -8.22 -3.15 5.49
C PRO A 79 -6.97 -2.39 5.02
N VAL A 80 -6.53 -2.65 3.79
CA VAL A 80 -5.46 -1.93 3.09
C VAL A 80 -6.03 -1.32 1.83
N GLU A 81 -5.89 -0.01 1.66
CA GLU A 81 -6.41 0.73 0.53
C GLU A 81 -5.32 1.54 -0.18
N LEU A 82 -5.36 1.56 -1.50
CA LEU A 82 -4.55 2.47 -2.33
C LEU A 82 -5.47 3.56 -2.89
N ASN A 83 -5.17 4.80 -2.55
CA ASN A 83 -5.79 6.01 -3.07
C ASN A 83 -4.80 6.75 -3.97
N LYS A 84 -4.67 6.25 -5.20
CA LYS A 84 -3.96 6.94 -6.28
C LYS A 84 -4.89 7.92 -6.96
N GLN A 85 -4.51 9.19 -7.01
CA GLN A 85 -5.19 10.15 -7.88
C GLN A 85 -4.88 9.79 -9.35
N GLU A 86 -5.91 9.64 -10.18
CA GLU A 86 -5.70 9.51 -11.62
C GLU A 86 -5.14 10.84 -12.14
N ASN A 87 -3.92 10.82 -12.67
CA ASN A 87 -3.32 11.99 -13.28
C ASN A 87 -4.08 12.29 -14.58
N THR A 88 -5.07 13.19 -14.52
CA THR A 88 -5.84 13.64 -15.69
C THR A 88 -5.06 14.62 -16.56
N SER A 89 -3.77 14.85 -16.31
CA SER A 89 -2.96 15.79 -17.07
C SER A 89 -2.21 15.07 -18.18
N VAL A 90 -2.76 15.19 -19.38
CA VAL A 90 -1.99 15.21 -20.63
C VAL A 90 -0.92 16.28 -20.45
N GLU A 91 0.34 15.90 -20.26
CA GLU A 91 1.55 16.72 -20.41
C GLU A 91 2.72 15.95 -19.77
N GLU A 92 3.28 15.03 -20.57
CA GLU A 92 4.72 14.84 -20.55
C GLU A 92 5.32 16.19 -20.98
N GLU A 93 6.31 16.71 -20.22
CA GLU A 93 7.01 18.00 -20.41
C GLU A 93 6.48 19.19 -19.57
N GLU A 94 6.94 19.31 -18.32
CA GLU A 94 7.74 20.45 -17.80
C GLU A 94 7.81 20.43 -16.25
N GLU A 95 9.04 20.54 -15.73
CA GLU A 95 9.41 20.66 -14.30
C GLU A 95 8.77 19.65 -13.33
N ASP A 96 9.47 18.52 -13.12
CA ASP A 96 9.16 17.46 -12.17
C ASP A 96 9.07 18.00 -10.72
N ARG A 97 7.88 18.48 -10.32
CA ARG A 97 7.59 18.95 -8.96
C ARG A 97 7.52 17.81 -7.93
N GLY A 98 7.79 16.57 -8.36
CA GLY A 98 7.80 15.37 -7.53
C GLY A 98 6.40 14.82 -7.25
N LYS A 99 6.33 13.54 -6.90
CA LYS A 99 5.12 12.86 -6.39
C LYS A 99 5.13 12.91 -4.86
N LEU A 100 3.96 13.07 -4.26
CA LEU A 100 3.79 12.96 -2.81
C LEU A 100 3.24 11.57 -2.47
N LEU A 101 3.90 10.91 -1.51
CA LEU A 101 3.50 9.63 -0.97
C LEU A 101 3.12 9.80 0.49
N ASP A 102 1.84 9.68 0.76
CA ASP A 102 1.31 9.70 2.12
C ASP A 102 0.94 8.27 2.53
N LEU A 103 1.28 7.93 3.76
CA LEU A 103 0.92 6.67 4.41
C LEU A 103 0.10 7.00 5.65
N ASP A 104 -1.21 6.83 5.54
CA ASP A 104 -2.17 7.15 6.59
C ASP A 104 -2.58 5.88 7.33
N LYS A 105 -2.55 5.95 8.66
CA LYS A 105 -3.03 4.89 9.55
C LYS A 105 -4.13 5.41 10.45
N ASP A 106 -5.35 4.91 10.24
CA ASP A 106 -6.52 5.24 11.03
C ASP A 106 -6.79 4.13 12.04
N LYS A 107 -6.61 4.43 13.33
CA LYS A 107 -6.93 3.51 14.44
C LYS A 107 -8.04 4.08 15.31
N LYS A 108 -9.14 3.34 15.43
CA LYS A 108 -10.31 3.69 16.24
C LYS A 108 -10.61 2.60 17.26
N SER A 109 -10.37 2.91 18.52
CA SER A 109 -10.68 2.01 19.64
C SER A 109 -11.85 2.60 20.44
N SER A 110 -12.84 1.78 20.78
CA SER A 110 -14.04 2.17 21.53
C SER A 110 -14.38 1.10 22.56
N PHE A 111 -14.81 1.53 23.75
CA PHE A 111 -15.27 0.62 24.80
C PHE A 111 -16.72 0.95 25.18
N SER A 112 -17.59 -0.05 25.21
CA SER A 112 -18.90 0.06 25.85
C SER A 112 -19.15 -1.12 26.79
N GLN A 113 -19.97 -0.91 27.82
CA GLN A 113 -20.32 -1.99 28.77
C GLN A 113 -21.15 -3.11 28.11
N GLU A 114 -21.80 -2.81 26.99
CA GLU A 114 -22.64 -3.74 26.24
C GLU A 114 -21.85 -4.53 25.19
N ASN A 115 -20.94 -3.87 24.46
CA ASN A 115 -20.21 -4.46 23.32
C ASN A 115 -18.73 -4.75 23.62
N GLY A 116 -18.26 -4.43 24.82
CA GLY A 116 -16.86 -4.61 25.22
C GLY A 116 -15.93 -3.63 24.51
N PHE A 117 -14.65 -4.02 24.42
CA PHE A 117 -13.62 -3.29 23.70
C PHE A 117 -13.64 -3.68 22.22
N ILE A 118 -13.76 -2.69 21.34
CA ILE A 118 -13.72 -2.85 19.89
C ILE A 118 -12.58 -1.97 19.37
N GLU A 119 -11.76 -2.53 18.49
CA GLU A 119 -10.67 -1.85 17.82
C GLU A 119 -10.79 -2.06 16.32
N ASN A 120 -10.72 -0.98 15.55
CA ASN A 120 -10.67 -0.99 14.09
C ASN A 120 -9.43 -0.24 13.65
N GLU A 121 -8.70 -0.82 12.70
CA GLU A 121 -7.47 -0.24 12.16
C GLU A 121 -7.50 -0.35 10.64
N THR A 122 -7.13 0.73 9.94
CA THR A 122 -7.11 0.81 8.47
C THR A 122 -5.81 1.46 8.02
N LEU A 123 -5.18 0.86 7.00
CA LEU A 123 -3.97 1.38 6.38
C LEU A 123 -4.28 1.91 4.98
N THR A 124 -3.91 3.16 4.70
CA THR A 124 -4.21 3.83 3.43
C THR A 124 -2.93 4.40 2.82
N PHE A 125 -2.61 3.96 1.61
CA PHE A 125 -1.56 4.56 0.78
C PHE A 125 -2.17 5.62 -0.12
N THR A 126 -1.74 6.86 -0.01
CA THR A 126 -2.21 7.95 -0.87
C THR A 126 -1.07 8.45 -1.76
N ILE A 127 -1.33 8.52 -3.07
CA ILE A 127 -0.39 9.09 -4.04
C ILE A 127 -1.03 10.34 -4.62
N SER A 128 -0.44 11.50 -4.31
CA SER A 128 -0.92 12.81 -4.75
C SER A 128 0.15 13.60 -5.52
N TYR A 129 -0.31 14.60 -6.27
CA TYR A 129 0.53 15.50 -7.06
C TYR A 129 0.40 16.93 -6.52
N PRO A 130 1.49 17.70 -6.42
CA PRO A 130 1.43 19.08 -5.93
C PRO A 130 0.51 19.93 -6.82
N ALA A 131 -0.48 20.59 -6.21
CA ALA A 131 -1.40 21.48 -6.92
C ALA A 131 -0.68 22.77 -7.42
N ASN A 132 -1.10 23.26 -8.58
CA ASN A 132 -0.63 24.52 -9.18
C ASN A 132 -1.01 25.77 -8.38
#